data_AF-A0A2N1TFL0-F1
#
_entry.id   AF-A0A2N1TFL0-F1
#
_cell.length_a   1.000
_cell.length_b   1.000
_cell.length_c   1.000
_cell.angle_alpha   90.00
_cell.angle_beta   90.00
_cell.angle_gamma   90.00
#
_symmetry.space_group_name_H-M   'P 1'
#
loop_
_entity.id
_entity.type
_entity.pdbx_description
1 polymer ?
#
loop_
_entity_poly.entity_id
_entity_poly.type
_entity_poly.pdbx_seq_one_letter_code
_entity_poly.pdbx_strand_id
1 'polypeptide(L)'
;MYKKVNAMEKKLKTAFILMCLPAILNLSLSGYLHSIPGGTLDFQGYLLGTILSILLSFFWIWQVKKSMASNPMVMLKVIFFGFTLKLAVLGLFVYGGYHVITFNRSYFAVAFLLGILFTVFIELWLYVSVIREKRA
;
A
#
# COMPACT_ATOMS: atom_id res chain seq x y z
N MET A 1 -17.80 -25.92 3.11
CA MET A 1 -17.44 -24.61 3.73
C MET A 1 -15.93 -24.47 3.97
N TYR A 2 -15.25 -25.44 4.60
CA TYR A 2 -13.80 -25.42 4.87
C TYR A 2 -12.89 -25.22 3.64
N LYS A 3 -13.19 -25.86 2.50
CA LYS A 3 -12.36 -25.78 1.28
C LYS A 3 -12.28 -24.34 0.68
N LYS A 4 -13.36 -23.56 0.78
CA LYS A 4 -13.42 -22.16 0.31
C LYS A 4 -12.66 -21.20 1.23
N VAL A 5 -12.61 -21.46 2.54
CA VAL A 5 -11.84 -20.66 3.50
C VAL A 5 -10.34 -20.76 3.21
N ASN A 6 -9.83 -21.97 3.01
CA ASN A 6 -8.42 -22.20 2.69
C ASN A 6 -7.99 -21.56 1.35
N ALA A 7 -8.89 -21.53 0.35
CA ALA A 7 -8.62 -20.88 -0.94
C ALA A 7 -8.51 -19.35 -0.81
N MET A 8 -9.38 -18.72 -0.02
CA MET A 8 -9.32 -17.27 0.24
C MET A 8 -8.08 -16.88 1.04
N GLU A 9 -7.70 -17.67 2.05
CA GLU A 9 -6.47 -17.45 2.79
C GLU A 9 -5.23 -17.56 1.92
N LYS A 10 -5.20 -18.52 0.98
CA LYS A 10 -4.09 -18.65 0.02
C LYS A 10 -3.98 -17.40 -0.87
N LYS A 11 -5.10 -16.86 -1.36
CA LYS A 11 -5.12 -15.62 -2.15
C LYS A 11 -4.66 -14.40 -1.34
N LEU A 12 -5.04 -14.31 -0.06
CA LEU A 12 -4.55 -13.26 0.83
C LEU A 12 -3.02 -13.36 1.03
N LYS A 13 -2.49 -14.57 1.25
CA LYS A 13 -1.04 -14.80 1.35
C LYS A 13 -0.32 -14.40 0.07
N THR A 14 -0.88 -14.74 -1.09
CA THR A 14 -0.32 -14.31 -2.39
C THR A 14 -0.34 -12.79 -2.55
N ALA A 15 -1.43 -12.12 -2.18
CA ALA A 15 -1.51 -10.66 -2.20
C ALA A 15 -0.48 -10.02 -1.25
N PHE A 16 -0.28 -10.59 -0.06
CA PHE A 16 0.75 -10.15 0.88
C PHE A 16 2.15 -10.22 0.27
N ILE A 17 2.52 -11.36 -0.34
CA ILE A 17 3.82 -11.54 -1.00
C ILE A 17 3.98 -10.54 -2.16
N LEU A 18 2.93 -10.36 -2.97
CA LEU A 18 2.93 -9.39 -4.07
C LEU A 18 3.10 -7.95 -3.57
N MET A 19 2.57 -7.61 -2.39
CA MET A 19 2.74 -6.29 -1.78
C MET A 19 4.15 -6.07 -1.22
N CYS A 20 4.86 -7.13 -0.83
CA CYS A 20 6.26 -7.02 -0.42
C CYS A 20 7.21 -6.67 -1.58
N LEU A 21 6.91 -7.08 -2.82
CA LEU A 21 7.74 -6.76 -3.98
C LEU A 21 7.94 -5.25 -4.21
N PRO A 22 6.89 -4.42 -4.35
CA PRO A 22 7.06 -2.97 -4.52
C PRO A 22 7.65 -2.32 -3.26
N ALA A 23 7.41 -2.87 -2.07
CA ALA A 23 8.03 -2.37 -0.84
C ALA A 23 9.55 -2.57 -0.85
N ILE A 24 10.03 -3.75 -1.27
CA ILE A 24 11.46 -4.04 -1.40
C ILE A 24 12.08 -3.15 -2.49
N LEU A 25 11.43 -3.03 -3.65
CA LEU A 25 11.92 -2.16 -4.73
C LEU A 25 12.05 -0.70 -4.27
N ASN A 26 11.03 -0.16 -3.57
CA ASN A 26 11.10 1.19 -3.02
C ASN A 26 12.19 1.32 -1.95
N LEU A 27 12.38 0.32 -1.08
CA LEU A 27 13.49 0.34 -0.11
C LEU A 27 14.86 0.31 -0.80
N SER A 28 15.04 -0.48 -1.86
CA SER A 28 16.28 -0.51 -2.64
C SER A 28 16.55 0.82 -3.34
N LEU A 29 15.53 1.45 -3.92
CA LEU A 29 15.62 2.80 -4.51
C LEU A 29 15.99 3.86 -3.46
N SER A 30 15.44 3.75 -2.25
CA SER A 30 15.85 4.59 -1.12
C SER A 30 17.33 4.39 -0.80
N GLY A 31 17.81 3.14 -0.73
CA GLY A 31 19.22 2.84 -0.49
C GLY A 31 20.15 3.40 -1.57
N TYR A 32 19.72 3.36 -2.84
CA TYR A 32 20.45 3.97 -3.95
C TYR A 32 20.55 5.50 -3.80
N LEU A 33 19.46 6.18 -3.46
CA LEU A 33 19.46 7.63 -3.24
C LEU A 33 20.40 8.05 -2.08
N HIS A 34 20.58 7.19 -1.08
CA HIS A 34 21.54 7.44 0.00
C HIS A 34 23.00 7.42 -0.47
N SER A 35 23.30 6.65 -1.53
CA SER A 35 24.67 6.52 -2.06
C SER A 35 25.12 7.72 -2.89
N ILE A 36 24.22 8.65 -3.20
CA ILE A 36 24.51 9.86 -4.00
C ILE A 36 25.02 10.97 -3.06
N PRO A 37 26.19 11.58 -3.34
CA PRO A 37 26.71 12.68 -2.54
C PRO A 37 25.73 13.86 -2.49
N GLY A 38 25.40 14.33 -1.28
CA GLY A 38 24.46 15.45 -1.07
C GLY A 38 22.98 15.10 -1.08
N GLY A 39 22.61 13.83 -1.32
CA GLY A 39 21.22 13.36 -1.41
C GLY A 39 20.52 13.07 -0.08
N THR A 40 20.97 13.60 1.05
CA THR A 40 20.45 13.22 2.39
C THR A 40 18.98 13.57 2.58
N LEU A 41 18.55 14.75 2.12
CA LEU A 41 17.13 15.18 2.16
C LEU A 41 16.26 14.40 1.18
N ASP A 42 16.82 13.98 0.05
CA ASP A 42 16.14 13.17 -0.97
C ASP A 42 15.91 11.74 -0.46
N PHE A 43 16.93 11.16 0.16
CA PHE A 43 16.86 9.90 0.87
C PHE A 43 15.80 9.93 1.97
N GLN A 44 15.82 10.94 2.85
CA GLN A 44 14.85 11.04 3.94
C GLN A 44 13.41 11.16 3.41
N GLY A 45 13.21 11.98 2.38
CA GLY A 45 11.89 12.12 1.74
C GLY A 45 11.41 10.80 1.13
N TYR A 46 12.26 10.15 0.33
CA TYR A 46 11.92 8.88 -0.31
C TYR A 46 11.67 7.75 0.70
N LEU A 47 12.50 7.67 1.75
CA LEU A 47 12.37 6.67 2.81
C LEU A 47 11.08 6.86 3.59
N LEU A 48 10.74 8.10 3.97
CA LEU A 48 9.48 8.41 4.64
C LEU A 48 8.27 8.03 3.79
N GLY A 49 8.29 8.36 2.49
CA GLY A 49 7.22 7.97 1.56
C GLY A 49 7.10 6.45 1.45
N THR A 50 8.23 5.76 1.41
CA THR A 50 8.29 4.29 1.39
C THR A 50 7.69 3.68 2.66
N ILE A 51 8.14 4.09 3.84
CA ILE A 51 7.65 3.60 5.14
C ILE A 51 6.14 3.82 5.26
N LEU A 52 5.66 5.02 4.92
CA LEU A 52 4.25 5.36 5.03
C LEU A 52 3.39 4.51 4.07
N SER A 53 3.88 4.27 2.85
CA SER A 53 3.20 3.38 1.89
C SER A 53 3.10 1.94 2.40
N ILE A 54 4.15 1.44 3.07
CA ILE A 54 4.19 0.10 3.66
C ILE A 54 3.18 0.00 4.81
N LEU A 55 3.18 0.98 5.72
CA LEU A 55 2.25 1.03 6.86
C LEU A 55 0.79 0.98 6.40
N LEU A 56 0.44 1.76 5.38
CA LEU A 56 -0.92 1.78 4.83
C LEU A 56 -1.29 0.48 4.13
N SER A 57 -0.31 -0.20 3.51
CA SER A 57 -0.52 -1.53 2.92
C SER A 57 -0.85 -2.57 3.99
N PHE A 58 -0.13 -2.56 5.12
CA PHE A 58 -0.44 -3.42 6.27
C PHE A 58 -1.85 -3.14 6.83
N PHE A 59 -2.20 -1.86 6.97
CA PHE A 59 -3.53 -1.48 7.43
C PHE A 59 -4.63 -1.99 6.50
N TRP A 60 -4.43 -1.87 5.19
CA TRP A 60 -5.37 -2.40 4.19
C TRP A 60 -5.52 -3.92 4.28
N ILE A 61 -4.41 -4.67 4.41
CA ILE A 61 -4.45 -6.14 4.54
C ILE A 61 -5.31 -6.54 5.76
N TRP A 62 -5.18 -5.82 6.87
CA TRP A 62 -5.99 -6.05 8.06
C TRP A 62 -7.49 -5.78 7.82
N GLN A 63 -7.82 -4.68 7.15
CA GLN A 63 -9.20 -4.36 6.77
C GLN A 63 -9.80 -5.43 5.84
N VAL A 64 -9.03 -5.87 4.85
CA VAL A 64 -9.47 -6.91 3.92
C VAL A 64 -9.70 -8.24 4.62
N LYS A 65 -8.79 -8.65 5.51
CA LYS A 65 -8.95 -9.88 6.29
C LYS A 65 -10.29 -9.94 7.01
N LYS A 66 -10.76 -8.82 7.57
CA LYS A 66 -12.09 -8.72 8.20
C LYS A 66 -13.24 -8.74 7.20
N SER A 67 -13.05 -8.15 6.02
CA SER A 67 -14.10 -8.02 5.01
C SER A 67 -14.27 -9.22 4.07
N MET A 68 -13.31 -10.16 4.00
CA MET A 68 -13.40 -11.30 3.06
C MET A 68 -14.61 -12.21 3.28
N ALA A 69 -15.09 -12.35 4.52
CA ALA A 69 -16.31 -13.10 4.82
C ALA A 69 -17.60 -12.36 4.43
N SER A 70 -17.53 -11.04 4.19
CA SER A 70 -18.69 -10.18 3.94
C SER A 70 -19.10 -10.13 2.46
N ASN A 71 -20.24 -9.50 2.16
CA ASN A 71 -20.73 -9.35 0.80
C ASN A 71 -19.75 -8.58 -0.11
N PRO A 72 -19.70 -8.88 -1.43
CA PRO A 72 -18.81 -8.19 -2.37
C PRO A 72 -18.90 -6.65 -2.31
N MET A 73 -20.10 -6.11 -2.11
CA MET A 73 -20.32 -4.67 -1.96
C MET A 73 -19.59 -4.07 -0.75
N VAL A 74 -19.46 -4.83 0.34
CA VAL A 74 -18.71 -4.40 1.54
C VAL A 74 -17.21 -4.42 1.28
N MET A 75 -16.70 -5.43 0.56
CA MET A 75 -15.29 -5.46 0.16
C MET A 75 -14.92 -4.27 -0.75
N LEU A 76 -15.79 -3.91 -1.69
CA LEU A 76 -15.57 -2.75 -2.55
C LEU A 76 -15.51 -1.45 -1.75
N LYS A 77 -16.41 -1.27 -0.77
CA LYS A 77 -16.38 -0.13 0.16
C LYS A 77 -15.08 -0.07 0.95
N VAL A 78 -14.56 -1.21 1.40
CA VAL A 78 -13.28 -1.28 2.12
C VAL A 78 -12.11 -0.84 1.24
N ILE A 79 -12.08 -1.26 -0.04
CA ILE A 79 -11.04 -0.83 -0.99
C ILE A 79 -11.12 0.67 -1.22
N PHE A 80 -12.32 1.20 -1.47
CA PHE A 80 -12.50 2.63 -1.70
C PHE A 80 -12.10 3.44 -0.47
N PHE A 81 -12.53 3.03 0.72
CA PHE A 81 -12.14 3.67 1.99
C PHE A 81 -10.63 3.61 2.22
N GLY A 82 -10.00 2.46 1.98
CA GLY A 82 -8.56 2.30 2.07
C GLY A 82 -7.80 3.23 1.13
N PHE A 83 -8.27 3.36 -0.12
CA PHE A 83 -7.70 4.30 -1.09
C PHE A 83 -7.89 5.77 -0.68
N THR A 84 -9.08 6.17 -0.24
CA THR A 84 -9.34 7.52 0.26
C THR A 84 -8.46 7.84 1.47
N LEU A 85 -8.29 6.89 2.40
CA LEU A 85 -7.41 7.05 3.55
C LEU A 85 -5.95 7.29 3.11
N LYS A 86 -5.46 6.54 2.11
CA LYS A 86 -4.11 6.76 1.56
C LYS A 86 -3.94 8.18 0.99
N LEU A 87 -4.94 8.69 0.27
CA LEU A 87 -4.92 10.06 -0.26
C LEU A 87 -4.99 11.11 0.85
N ALA A 88 -5.81 10.90 1.88
CA ALA A 88 -5.89 11.79 3.03
C ALA A 88 -4.54 11.85 3.77
N VAL A 89 -3.88 10.70 3.95
CA VAL A 89 -2.56 10.62 4.57
C VAL A 89 -1.49 11.30 3.71
N LEU A 90 -1.53 11.14 2.38
CA LEU A 90 -0.66 11.90 1.47
C LEU A 90 -0.84 13.40 1.66
N GLY A 91 -2.09 13.88 1.61
CA GLY A 91 -2.40 15.30 1.78
C GLY A 91 -1.90 15.83 3.13
N LEU A 92 -2.11 15.07 4.20
CA LEU A 92 -1.64 15.43 5.53
C LEU A 92 -0.11 15.48 5.64
N PHE A 93 0.63 14.61 4.98
CA PHE A 93 2.10 14.64 5.02
C PHE A 93 2.70 15.68 4.07
N VAL A 94 2.08 15.92 2.91
CA VAL A 94 2.54 16.97 1.98
C VAL A 94 2.26 18.36 2.55
N TYR A 95 1.09 18.56 3.18
CA TYR A 95 0.70 19.82 3.79
C TYR A 95 1.23 19.98 5.22
N GLY A 96 1.03 18.99 6.08
CA GLY A 96 1.45 19.04 7.50
C GLY A 96 2.94 18.80 7.70
N GLY A 97 3.57 17.96 6.87
CA GLY A 97 5.02 17.74 6.92
C GLY A 97 5.83 19.00 6.61
N TYR A 98 5.24 19.97 5.89
CA TYR A 98 5.83 21.29 5.61
C TYR A 98 6.29 22.03 6.87
N HIS A 99 5.58 21.86 7.98
CA HIS A 99 5.84 22.59 9.22
C HIS A 99 6.66 21.81 10.26
N VAL A 100 6.85 20.50 10.07
CA VAL A 100 7.37 19.60 11.12
C VAL A 100 8.70 18.96 10.75
N ILE A 101 8.92 18.61 9.48
CA ILE A 101 10.13 17.86 9.06
C ILE A 101 10.67 18.41 7.75
N THR A 102 11.97 18.74 7.72
CA THR A 102 12.68 19.15 6.51
C THR A 102 13.12 17.93 5.69
N PHE A 103 12.42 17.62 4.60
CA PHE A 103 12.79 16.58 3.63
C PHE A 103 12.37 16.99 2.21
N ASN A 104 12.91 16.31 1.18
CA ASN A 104 12.50 16.59 -0.20
C ASN A 104 11.09 16.03 -0.50
N ARG A 105 10.14 16.94 -0.68
CA ARG A 105 8.71 16.66 -0.88
C ARG A 105 8.44 15.90 -2.18
N SER A 106 9.21 16.18 -3.22
CA SER A 106 9.04 15.52 -4.52
C SER A 106 9.39 14.05 -4.42
N TYR A 107 10.52 13.72 -3.80
CA TYR A 107 10.93 12.33 -3.59
C TYR A 107 9.98 11.58 -2.65
N PHE A 108 9.48 12.25 -1.61
CA PHE A 108 8.42 11.68 -0.76
C PHE A 108 7.15 11.34 -1.55
N ALA A 109 6.62 12.31 -2.30
CA ALA A 109 5.40 12.11 -3.06
C ALA A 109 5.57 11.02 -4.12
N VAL A 110 6.71 10.99 -4.82
CA VAL A 110 7.02 9.96 -5.82
C VAL A 110 7.07 8.57 -5.18
N ALA A 111 7.85 8.39 -4.09
CA ALA A 111 7.95 7.10 -3.40
C ALA A 111 6.58 6.61 -2.91
N PHE A 112 5.81 7.51 -2.31
CA PHE A 112 4.49 7.21 -1.78
C PHE A 112 3.48 6.87 -2.89
N LEU A 113 3.44 7.66 -3.97
CA LEU A 113 2.56 7.41 -5.12
C LEU A 113 2.89 6.10 -5.82
N LEU A 114 4.18 5.79 -6.03
CA LEU A 114 4.59 4.49 -6.58
C LEU A 114 4.09 3.35 -5.68
N GLY A 115 4.28 3.45 -4.36
CA GLY A 115 3.76 2.48 -3.41
C GLY A 115 2.23 2.32 -3.48
N ILE A 116 1.48 3.43 -3.58
CA ILE A 116 0.02 3.37 -3.74
C ILE A 116 -0.37 2.71 -5.06
N LEU A 117 0.22 3.11 -6.19
CA LEU A 117 -0.15 2.60 -7.50
C LEU A 117 0.00 1.08 -7.54
N PHE A 118 1.16 0.56 -7.13
CA PHE A 118 1.39 -0.88 -7.08
C PHE A 118 0.43 -1.59 -6.13
N THR A 119 0.17 -1.02 -4.96
CA THR A 119 -0.76 -1.63 -4.00
C THR A 119 -2.17 -1.69 -4.59
N VAL A 120 -2.69 -0.59 -5.15
CA VAL A 120 -4.03 -0.54 -5.77
C VAL A 120 -4.24 -1.61 -6.84
N PHE A 121 -3.24 -1.89 -7.68
CA PHE A 121 -3.34 -3.00 -8.65
C PHE A 121 -3.54 -4.36 -7.96
N ILE A 122 -2.80 -4.62 -6.89
CA ILE A 122 -2.91 -5.87 -6.11
C ILE A 122 -4.26 -5.94 -5.39
N GLU A 123 -4.74 -4.81 -4.86
CA GLU A 123 -6.04 -4.70 -4.19
C GLU A 123 -7.20 -5.02 -5.13
N LEU A 124 -7.19 -4.44 -6.34
CA LEU A 124 -8.17 -4.71 -7.39
C LEU A 124 -8.10 -6.17 -7.85
N TRP A 125 -6.90 -6.71 -8.05
CA TRP A 125 -6.74 -8.11 -8.41
C TRP A 125 -7.32 -9.05 -7.34
N LEU A 126 -7.07 -8.79 -6.06
CA LEU A 126 -7.59 -9.60 -4.97
C LEU A 126 -9.13 -9.54 -4.93
N TYR A 127 -9.70 -8.35 -5.11
CA TYR A 127 -11.15 -8.15 -5.15
C TYR A 127 -11.84 -8.98 -6.24
N VAL A 128 -11.36 -8.85 -7.47
CA VAL A 128 -11.87 -9.62 -8.62
C VAL A 128 -11.72 -11.12 -8.36
N SER A 129 -10.57 -11.53 -7.81
CA SER A 129 -10.28 -12.92 -7.48
C SER A 129 -11.21 -13.50 -6.42
N VAL A 130 -11.63 -12.70 -5.44
CA VAL A 130 -12.57 -13.12 -4.39
C VAL A 130 -14.01 -13.17 -4.92
N ILE A 131 -14.43 -12.21 -5.76
CA ILE A 131 -15.76 -12.25 -6.38
C ILE A 131 -15.93 -13.50 -7.24
N ARG A 132 -14.93 -13.82 -8.08
CA ARG A 132 -14.97 -14.99 -8.94
C ARG A 132 -15.13 -16.29 -8.15
N GLU A 133 -14.49 -16.39 -6.99
CA GLU A 133 -14.60 -17.54 -6.07
C GLU A 133 -15.98 -17.65 -5.38
N LYS A 134 -16.65 -16.51 -5.14
CA LYS A 134 -17.99 -16.49 -4.54
C LYS A 134 -19.09 -16.85 -5.54
N ARG A 135 -18.89 -16.57 -6.83
CA ARG A 135 -19.83 -16.94 -7.91
C ARG A 135 -19.66 -18.37 -8.42
N ALA A 136 -18.46 -18.94 -8.29
CA ALA A 136 -18.16 -20.35 -8.60
C ALA A 136 -18.58 -21.30 -7.49
#